data_AF-A0A2E5FR28-F1
#
_entry.id   AF-A0A2E5FR28-F1
#
_cell.length_a   1.000
_cell.length_b   1.000
_cell.length_c   1.000
_cell.angle_alpha   90.00
_cell.angle_beta   90.00
_cell.angle_gamma   90.00
#
_symmetry.space_group_name_H-M   'P 1'
#
loop_
_entity.id
_entity.type
_entity.pdbx_description
1 polymer ?
#
loop_
_entity_poly.entity_id
_entity_poly.type
_entity_poly.pdbx_seq_one_letter_code
_entity_poly.pdbx_strand_id
1 'polypeptide(L)'
;MADGEAIISLENVFKIFGPNPRGRAFDLAKSGVHKDDVQKQSGHVVGLTDVSFSVNKGEIFVVMGLSGSGKSTAIRTVNKLHDVTSGKVMVEGTDVQELSGSALQEFRREKMGMVFQHFALFPHRNVIDNTGYGLKVQGVNKKQRNAAAMKALSLVGLEAYALNATRELSGGMQQRVGLARALCSDPDILLMDEAFSALDPLIRRQMQDELMSIQSELHKTILFITHDLNEALRIGDRVCILRDGYVVQIGTAEEILTQPADAYVAEFVQDVDQGRVIDVESVMEAPAIVDSNSTLVEAVNSLGGRQGGFCVDQDGKPVSLLHLVDASSALAQGSSDLNDVLRTDFERTTAEATFNTNYAAAGRGLPIAVVDEAGRLIGELEPREIMEEMGRVEQLIDGFDREVFL
;
A
#
# COMPACT_ATOMS: atom_id res chain seq x y z
N MET A 1 -0.11 -11.95 11.68
CA MET A 1 0.93 -10.97 12.04
C MET A 1 2.29 -11.66 12.03
N ALA A 2 3.02 -11.58 10.93
CA ALA A 2 4.42 -12.01 10.91
C ALA A 2 5.23 -10.91 11.62
N ASP A 3 5.87 -11.27 12.73
CA ASP A 3 6.75 -10.41 13.51
C ASP A 3 8.03 -10.18 12.69
N GLY A 4 7.94 -9.26 11.72
CA GLY A 4 9.04 -8.93 10.81
C GLY A 4 10.16 -8.21 11.56
N GLU A 5 11.40 -8.47 11.16
CA GLU A 5 12.55 -7.72 11.68
C GLU A 5 12.44 -6.26 11.23
N ALA A 6 12.17 -5.35 12.17
CA ALA A 6 12.14 -3.91 11.91
C ALA A 6 13.56 -3.41 11.62
N ILE A 7 13.79 -2.92 10.39
CA ILE A 7 15.10 -2.40 9.96
C ILE A 7 15.18 -0.88 9.90
N ILE A 8 14.04 -0.18 9.94
CA ILE A 8 13.99 1.28 10.16
C ILE A 8 13.03 1.52 11.32
N SER A 9 13.42 2.31 12.31
CA SER A 9 12.50 2.81 13.34
C SER A 9 12.71 4.31 13.57
N LEU A 10 11.60 5.02 13.70
CA LEU A 10 11.56 6.36 14.28
C LEU A 10 10.93 6.22 15.66
N GLU A 11 11.57 6.78 16.67
CA GLU A 11 11.12 6.71 18.07
C GLU A 11 11.02 8.13 18.63
N ASN A 12 9.78 8.57 18.87
CA ASN A 12 9.44 9.88 19.43
C ASN A 12 10.15 11.05 18.72
N VAL A 13 10.14 11.03 17.39
CA VAL A 13 10.91 11.97 16.58
C VAL A 13 10.22 13.32 16.50
N PHE A 14 10.96 14.36 16.90
CA PHE A 14 10.59 15.76 16.71
C PHE A 14 11.53 16.40 15.69
N LYS A 15 10.98 17.19 14.78
CA LYS A 15 11.76 18.05 13.88
C LYS A 15 11.17 19.44 13.86
N ILE A 16 11.92 20.40 14.38
CA ILE A 16 11.60 21.81 14.40
C ILE A 16 12.67 22.56 13.62
N PHE A 17 12.24 23.40 12.68
CA PHE A 17 13.08 24.27 11.88
C PHE A 17 13.15 25.67 12.51
N GLY A 18 14.34 26.26 12.46
CA GLY A 18 14.63 27.55 13.06
C GLY A 18 15.88 27.51 13.95
N PRO A 19 16.35 28.66 14.43
CA PRO A 19 17.53 28.76 15.28
C PRO A 19 17.26 28.24 16.70
N ASN A 20 18.14 27.43 17.27
CA ASN A 20 17.97 26.85 18.61
C ASN A 20 16.64 26.09 18.82
N PRO A 21 16.33 25.10 17.95
CA PRO A 21 15.02 24.44 17.92
C PRO A 21 14.67 23.66 19.19
N ARG A 22 15.65 23.37 20.06
CA ARG A 22 15.49 22.64 21.34
C ARG A 22 15.06 23.53 22.51
N GLY A 23 14.88 24.84 22.30
CA GLY A 23 14.38 25.76 23.32
C GLY A 23 12.85 25.79 23.40
N ARG A 24 12.30 26.99 23.61
CA ARG A 24 10.86 27.23 23.78
C ARG A 24 9.96 26.55 22.72
N ALA A 25 10.39 26.50 21.46
CA ALA A 25 9.61 25.87 20.40
C ALA A 25 9.41 24.36 20.65
N PHE A 26 10.44 23.67 21.13
CA PHE A 26 10.35 22.25 21.51
C PHE A 26 9.46 22.05 22.72
N ASP A 27 9.58 22.89 23.75
CA ASP A 27 8.72 22.79 24.95
C ASP A 27 7.23 22.96 24.59
N LEU A 28 6.92 23.95 23.73
CA LEU A 28 5.56 24.18 23.24
C LEU A 28 5.05 22.96 22.44
N ALA A 29 5.82 22.48 21.46
CA ALA A 29 5.43 21.32 20.66
C ALA A 29 5.23 20.07 21.51
N LYS A 30 6.14 19.80 22.45
CA LYS A 30 6.08 18.67 23.39
C LYS A 30 4.87 18.77 24.33
N SER A 31 4.40 19.97 24.65
CA SER A 31 3.19 20.19 25.45
C SER A 31 1.87 20.04 24.66
N GLY A 32 1.94 19.69 23.37
CA GLY A 32 0.76 19.49 22.53
C GLY A 32 0.22 20.76 21.87
N VAL A 33 0.98 21.86 21.87
CA VAL A 33 0.57 23.10 21.18
C VAL A 33 0.60 22.85 19.67
N HIS A 34 -0.48 23.21 18.97
CA HIS A 34 -0.59 23.07 17.53
C HIS A 34 0.54 23.83 16.79
N LYS A 35 1.05 23.27 15.69
CA LYS A 35 2.24 23.78 14.98
C LYS A 35 2.14 25.26 14.59
N ASP A 36 0.96 25.73 14.22
CA ASP A 36 0.74 27.12 13.79
C ASP A 36 0.86 28.09 14.98
N ASP A 37 0.47 27.66 16.17
CA ASP A 37 0.61 28.48 17.37
C ASP A 37 2.04 28.44 17.92
N VAL A 38 2.74 27.30 17.76
CA VAL A 38 4.20 27.26 17.98
C VAL A 38 4.89 28.26 17.06
N GLN A 39 4.50 28.33 15.78
CA GLN A 39 5.06 29.28 14.81
C GLN A 39 4.76 30.73 15.21
N LYS A 40 3.52 31.07 15.55
CA LYS A 40 3.15 32.43 16.01
C LYS A 40 3.92 32.85 17.26
N GLN A 41 4.14 31.93 18.21
CA GLN A 41 4.75 32.25 19.50
C GLN A 41 6.29 32.24 19.49
N SER A 42 6.90 31.46 18.60
CA SER A 42 8.34 31.22 18.61
C SER A 42 9.05 31.56 17.29
N GLY A 43 8.31 31.77 16.20
CA GLY A 43 8.86 31.94 14.86
C GLY A 43 9.42 30.66 14.23
N HIS A 44 9.25 29.50 14.87
CA HIS A 44 9.76 28.21 14.39
C HIS A 44 8.70 27.45 13.61
N VAL A 45 9.13 26.66 12.62
CA VAL A 45 8.23 25.77 11.88
C VAL A 45 8.38 24.36 12.43
N VAL A 46 7.30 23.78 12.93
CA VAL A 46 7.26 22.38 13.38
C VAL A 46 6.99 21.49 12.16
N GLY A 47 7.92 20.60 11.86
CA GLY A 47 7.82 19.65 10.75
C GLY A 47 7.37 18.25 11.18
N LEU A 48 7.80 17.80 12.35
CA LEU A 48 7.40 16.51 12.96
C LEU A 48 7.22 16.69 14.47
N THR A 49 6.20 16.04 15.01
CA THR A 49 5.86 16.04 16.43
C THR A 49 5.59 14.61 16.89
N ASP A 50 6.45 14.08 17.75
CA ASP A 50 6.34 12.75 18.35
C ASP A 50 6.09 11.61 17.34
N VAL A 51 6.73 11.67 16.17
CA VAL A 51 6.54 10.68 15.12
C VAL A 51 7.24 9.38 15.49
N SER A 52 6.46 8.30 15.55
CA SER A 52 6.95 6.95 15.82
C SER A 52 6.35 5.94 14.84
N PHE A 53 7.20 5.19 14.13
CA PHE A 53 6.81 4.07 13.28
C PHE A 53 8.00 3.15 13.00
N SER A 54 7.73 1.93 12.54
CA SER A 54 8.73 0.95 12.14
C SER A 54 8.46 0.42 10.73
N VAL A 55 9.56 0.17 10.00
CA VAL A 55 9.56 -0.46 8.68
C VAL A 55 10.26 -1.82 8.77
N ASN A 56 9.56 -2.86 8.36
CA ASN A 56 10.08 -4.22 8.33
C ASN A 56 10.95 -4.48 7.10
N LYS A 57 11.87 -5.44 7.22
CA LYS A 57 12.71 -5.84 6.10
C LYS A 57 11.87 -6.39 4.93
N GLY A 58 12.12 -5.86 3.74
CA GLY A 58 11.51 -6.31 2.49
C GLY A 58 10.11 -5.77 2.24
N GLU A 59 9.55 -4.96 3.16
CA GLU A 59 8.25 -4.33 2.97
C GLU A 59 8.35 -3.01 2.19
N ILE A 60 7.28 -2.67 1.47
CA ILE A 60 7.01 -1.34 0.96
C ILE A 60 6.15 -0.62 2.00
N PHE A 61 6.78 0.25 2.79
CA PHE A 61 6.10 1.09 3.76
C PHE A 61 5.84 2.46 3.16
N VAL A 62 4.57 2.81 3.04
CA VAL A 62 4.13 4.07 2.44
C VAL A 62 3.85 5.10 3.52
N VAL A 63 4.41 6.30 3.39
CA VAL A 63 4.10 7.47 4.20
C VAL A 63 3.25 8.42 3.37
N MET A 64 1.99 8.58 3.77
CA MET A 64 0.98 9.36 3.08
C MET A 64 0.59 10.61 3.88
N GLY A 65 -0.02 11.60 3.20
CA GLY A 65 -0.59 12.80 3.80
C GLY A 65 -0.55 13.99 2.84
N LEU A 66 -1.20 15.09 3.21
CA LEU A 66 -1.22 16.30 2.39
C LEU A 66 0.15 17.00 2.31
N SER A 67 0.26 17.97 1.40
CA SER A 67 1.42 18.86 1.37
C SER A 67 1.60 19.55 2.72
N GLY A 68 2.84 19.58 3.23
CA GLY A 68 3.15 20.18 4.54
C GLY A 68 2.82 19.31 5.76
N SER A 69 2.43 18.04 5.60
CA SER A 69 2.17 17.14 6.73
C SER A 69 3.42 16.54 7.39
N GLY A 70 4.60 16.72 6.80
CA GLY A 70 5.88 16.25 7.36
C GLY A 70 6.51 15.05 6.66
N LYS A 71 5.87 14.43 5.66
CA LYS A 71 6.36 13.21 4.94
C LYS A 71 7.82 13.29 4.49
N SER A 72 8.14 14.26 3.62
CA SER A 72 9.51 14.45 3.13
C SER A 72 10.48 14.84 4.23
N THR A 73 9.98 15.40 5.35
CA THR A 73 10.82 15.66 6.52
C THR A 73 11.18 14.35 7.23
N ALA A 74 10.22 13.43 7.42
CA ALA A 74 10.45 12.12 8.03
C ALA A 74 11.42 11.25 7.23
N ILE A 75 11.28 11.14 5.91
CA ILE A 75 12.24 10.33 5.11
C ILE A 75 13.66 10.92 5.14
N ARG A 76 13.77 12.25 5.25
CA ARG A 76 15.06 12.95 5.29
C ARG A 76 15.73 12.87 6.66
N THR A 77 15.01 12.51 7.73
CA THR A 77 15.66 12.17 9.01
C THR A 77 16.26 10.77 8.96
N VAL A 78 15.66 9.82 8.22
CA VAL A 78 16.20 8.46 8.00
C VAL A 78 17.59 8.48 7.36
N ASN A 79 17.80 9.29 6.33
CA ASN A 79 19.13 9.46 5.73
C ASN A 79 19.95 10.61 6.33
N LYS A 80 19.45 11.27 7.39
CA LYS A 80 20.05 12.45 8.04
C LYS A 80 20.35 13.64 7.11
N LEU A 81 19.60 13.80 6.02
CA LEU A 81 19.58 15.09 5.31
C LEU A 81 18.96 16.19 6.20
N HIS A 82 18.15 15.79 7.18
CA HIS A 82 17.72 16.61 8.29
C HIS A 82 18.10 15.96 9.62
N ASP A 83 18.75 16.73 10.51
CA ASP A 83 18.92 16.33 11.91
C ASP A 83 17.59 16.41 12.65
N VAL A 84 17.32 15.46 13.56
CA VAL A 84 16.17 15.55 14.47
C VAL A 84 16.42 16.57 15.59
N THR A 85 15.34 17.18 16.06
CA THR A 85 15.37 18.02 17.26
C THR A 85 15.45 17.17 18.52
N SER A 86 14.67 16.08 18.56
CA SER A 86 14.62 15.06 19.63
C SER A 86 14.15 13.73 19.05
N GLY A 87 14.33 12.63 19.79
CA GLY A 87 13.98 11.27 19.38
C GLY A 87 15.16 10.53 18.75
N LYS A 88 14.90 9.29 18.32
CA LYS A 88 15.90 8.42 17.68
C LYS A 88 15.44 7.99 16.29
N VAL A 89 16.42 7.76 15.42
CA VAL A 89 16.20 7.21 14.08
C VAL A 89 17.17 6.04 13.90
N MET A 90 16.65 4.83 14.05
CA MET A 90 17.43 3.60 13.96
C MET A 90 17.32 3.03 12.56
N VAL A 91 18.44 2.57 12.02
CA VAL A 91 18.48 1.79 10.77
C VAL A 91 19.42 0.63 10.95
N GLU A 92 18.91 -0.60 10.80
CA GLU A 92 19.63 -1.86 11.05
C GLU A 92 20.40 -1.83 12.39
N GLY A 93 19.75 -1.34 13.44
CA GLY A 93 20.33 -1.21 14.79
C GLY A 93 21.30 -0.03 14.99
N THR A 94 21.58 0.77 13.96
CA THR A 94 22.44 1.96 14.06
C THR A 94 21.60 3.21 14.26
N ASP A 95 21.87 4.00 15.32
CA ASP A 95 21.28 5.34 15.44
C ASP A 95 21.94 6.29 14.44
N VAL A 96 21.21 6.61 13.38
CA VAL A 96 21.72 7.44 12.28
C VAL A 96 22.01 8.86 12.76
N GLN A 97 21.30 9.34 13.79
CA GLN A 97 21.48 10.70 14.32
C GLN A 97 22.80 10.86 15.08
N GLU A 98 23.48 9.78 15.47
CA GLU A 98 24.82 9.84 16.07
C GLU A 98 25.95 9.86 15.02
N LEU A 99 25.68 9.43 13.77
CA LEU A 99 26.68 9.36 12.71
C LEU A 99 27.10 10.74 12.19
N SER A 100 28.39 10.97 11.98
CA SER A 100 28.89 12.22 11.40
C SER A 100 30.09 11.99 10.47
N GLY A 101 30.45 13.01 9.68
CA GLY A 101 31.65 12.99 8.85
C GLY A 101 31.69 11.81 7.87
N SER A 102 32.78 11.05 7.89
CA SER A 102 33.01 9.90 7.02
C SER A 102 32.05 8.73 7.30
N ALA A 103 31.71 8.47 8.57
CA ALA A 103 30.83 7.37 8.95
C ALA A 103 29.43 7.55 8.36
N LEU A 104 28.88 8.77 8.41
CA LEU A 104 27.59 9.08 7.77
C LEU A 104 27.65 8.95 6.24
N GLN A 105 28.77 9.31 5.62
CA GLN A 105 28.94 9.17 4.17
C GLN A 105 29.00 7.70 3.75
N GLU A 106 29.72 6.87 4.50
CA GLU A 106 29.81 5.42 4.28
C GLU A 106 28.43 4.77 4.44
N PHE A 107 27.74 5.06 5.54
CA PHE A 107 26.38 4.60 5.78
C PHE A 107 25.43 4.93 4.61
N ARG A 108 25.43 6.18 4.13
CA ARG A 108 24.61 6.58 2.96
C ARG A 108 25.03 5.89 1.67
N ARG A 109 26.31 5.59 1.48
CA ARG A 109 26.81 4.98 0.24
C ARG A 109 26.43 3.52 0.14
N GLU A 110 26.34 2.81 1.25
CA GLU A 110 26.18 1.35 1.27
C GLU A 110 24.74 0.93 1.56
N LYS A 111 24.06 1.64 2.48
CA LYS A 111 22.76 1.19 3.00
C LYS A 111 21.55 1.78 2.29
N MET A 112 21.69 2.93 1.65
CA MET A 112 20.54 3.71 1.17
C MET A 112 20.67 4.16 -0.28
N GLY A 113 19.63 3.90 -1.06
CA GLY A 113 19.36 4.60 -2.32
C GLY A 113 18.28 5.66 -2.11
N MET A 114 18.38 6.79 -2.80
CA MET A 114 17.34 7.82 -2.77
C MET A 114 16.86 8.16 -4.19
N VAL A 115 15.54 8.18 -4.35
CA VAL A 115 14.83 8.63 -5.54
C VAL A 115 14.04 9.89 -5.17
N PHE A 116 14.29 10.97 -5.89
CA PHE A 116 13.71 12.29 -5.63
C PHE A 116 12.48 12.55 -6.52
N GLN A 117 11.60 13.44 -6.06
CA GLN A 117 10.43 13.94 -6.79
C GLN A 117 10.78 14.55 -8.16
N HIS A 118 11.81 15.38 -8.19
CA HIS A 118 12.42 15.83 -9.43
C HIS A 118 13.63 14.95 -9.69
N PHE A 119 13.76 14.43 -10.92
CA PHE A 119 14.72 13.39 -11.35
C PHE A 119 16.15 13.53 -10.78
N ALA A 120 16.56 14.77 -10.46
CA ALA A 120 17.84 15.13 -9.84
C ALA A 120 19.03 14.54 -10.61
N LEU A 121 18.86 14.36 -11.92
CA LEU A 121 19.90 13.87 -12.81
C LEU A 121 20.90 14.98 -13.11
N PHE A 122 22.16 14.62 -13.31
CA PHE A 122 23.19 15.53 -13.73
C PHE A 122 23.06 15.79 -15.24
N PRO A 123 22.69 17.01 -15.67
CA PRO A 123 22.40 17.31 -17.09
C PRO A 123 23.65 17.30 -17.97
N HIS A 124 24.83 17.43 -17.36
CA HIS A 124 26.13 17.39 -18.01
C HIS A 124 26.73 15.98 -18.09
N ARG A 125 25.95 14.94 -17.74
CA ARG A 125 26.34 13.53 -17.83
C ARG A 125 25.32 12.77 -18.69
N ASN A 126 25.79 11.73 -19.37
CA ASN A 126 24.90 10.80 -20.06
C ASN A 126 24.19 9.87 -19.06
N VAL A 127 23.30 9.02 -19.58
CA VAL A 127 22.50 8.09 -18.78
C VAL A 127 23.38 7.15 -17.95
N ILE A 128 24.34 6.44 -18.57
CA ILE A 128 25.18 5.46 -17.87
C ILE A 128 26.05 6.10 -16.79
N ASP A 129 26.58 7.31 -17.01
CA ASP A 129 27.38 8.02 -16.00
C ASP A 129 26.49 8.59 -14.87
N ASN A 130 25.21 8.87 -15.13
CA ASN A 130 24.25 9.18 -14.07
C ASN A 130 23.94 7.95 -13.22
N THR A 131 23.62 6.83 -13.88
CA THR A 131 23.30 5.57 -13.21
C THR A 131 24.48 5.05 -12.38
N GLY A 132 25.70 5.07 -12.92
CA GLY A 132 26.92 4.63 -12.23
C GLY A 132 27.52 5.63 -11.25
N TYR A 133 26.84 6.75 -10.96
CA TYR A 133 27.43 7.82 -10.15
C TYR A 133 27.70 7.41 -8.70
N GLY A 134 26.80 6.64 -8.07
CA GLY A 134 26.98 6.14 -6.70
C GLY A 134 28.26 5.33 -6.55
N LEU A 135 28.44 4.35 -7.43
CA LEU A 135 29.66 3.52 -7.51
C LEU A 135 30.92 4.34 -7.81
N LYS A 136 30.82 5.42 -8.61
CA LYS A 136 31.96 6.34 -8.82
C LYS A 136 32.37 7.02 -7.50
N VAL A 137 31.40 7.44 -6.68
CA VAL A 137 31.66 8.07 -5.38
C VAL A 137 32.24 7.07 -4.37
N GLN A 138 31.88 5.79 -4.48
CA GLN A 138 32.50 4.69 -3.72
C GLN A 138 33.91 4.32 -4.21
N GLY A 139 34.40 4.90 -5.32
CA GLY A 139 35.73 4.62 -5.85
C GLY A 139 35.82 3.37 -6.74
N VAL A 140 34.68 2.79 -7.14
CA VAL A 140 34.64 1.64 -8.05
C VAL A 140 35.15 2.04 -9.44
N ASN A 141 35.97 1.18 -10.04
CA ASN A 141 36.58 1.48 -11.33
C ASN A 141 35.53 1.59 -12.46
N LYS A 142 35.89 2.32 -13.53
CA LYS A 142 34.97 2.65 -14.62
C LYS A 142 34.38 1.43 -15.33
N LYS A 143 35.13 0.33 -15.45
CA LYS A 143 34.64 -0.87 -16.15
C LYS A 143 33.56 -1.57 -15.34
N GLN A 144 33.81 -1.77 -14.04
CA GLN A 144 32.84 -2.39 -13.11
C GLN A 144 31.59 -1.53 -12.95
N ARG A 145 31.75 -0.22 -12.72
CA ARG A 145 30.58 0.66 -12.56
C ARG A 145 29.71 0.71 -13.83
N ASN A 146 30.31 0.67 -15.02
CA ASN A 146 29.55 0.69 -16.27
C ASN A 146 28.80 -0.63 -16.50
N ALA A 147 29.38 -1.76 -16.09
CA ALA A 147 28.69 -3.05 -16.13
C ALA A 147 27.49 -3.08 -15.16
N ALA A 148 27.67 -2.62 -13.92
CA ALA A 148 26.58 -2.51 -12.94
C ALA A 148 25.50 -1.52 -13.40
N ALA A 149 25.90 -0.35 -13.94
CA ALA A 149 24.96 0.62 -14.48
C ALA A 149 24.16 0.06 -15.67
N MET A 150 24.78 -0.73 -16.55
CA MET A 150 24.07 -1.39 -17.65
C MET A 150 23.06 -2.41 -17.13
N LYS A 151 23.42 -3.20 -16.11
CA LYS A 151 22.49 -4.14 -15.45
C LYS A 151 21.30 -3.38 -14.83
N ALA A 152 21.55 -2.28 -14.13
CA ALA A 152 20.49 -1.47 -13.54
C ALA A 152 19.60 -0.80 -14.61
N LEU A 153 20.17 -0.38 -15.75
CA LEU A 153 19.39 0.14 -16.88
C LEU A 153 18.54 -0.94 -17.55
N SER A 154 18.98 -2.20 -17.52
CA SER A 154 18.23 -3.34 -18.03
C SER A 154 16.94 -3.59 -17.26
N LEU A 155 17.02 -3.53 -15.93
CA LEU A 155 15.86 -3.68 -15.04
C LEU A 155 14.76 -2.64 -15.31
N VAL A 156 15.12 -1.47 -15.85
CA VAL A 156 14.17 -0.39 -16.18
C VAL A 156 13.96 -0.21 -17.69
N GLY A 157 14.46 -1.12 -18.52
CA GLY A 157 14.28 -1.11 -19.98
C GLY A 157 14.96 0.04 -20.73
N LEU A 158 16.10 0.55 -20.23
CA LEU A 158 16.82 1.70 -20.80
C LEU A 158 18.24 1.40 -21.29
N GLU A 159 18.62 0.14 -21.55
CA GLU A 159 20.00 -0.17 -22.00
C GLU A 159 20.34 0.55 -23.32
N ALA A 160 19.38 0.61 -24.25
CA ALA A 160 19.55 1.25 -25.54
C ALA A 160 19.87 2.76 -25.44
N TYR A 161 19.49 3.40 -24.33
CA TYR A 161 19.67 4.84 -24.11
C TYR A 161 20.89 5.17 -23.24
N ALA A 162 21.72 4.17 -22.89
CA ALA A 162 22.82 4.32 -21.95
C ALA A 162 23.80 5.46 -22.30
N LEU A 163 23.98 5.76 -23.59
CA LEU A 163 24.93 6.78 -24.07
C LEU A 163 24.28 8.15 -24.36
N ASN A 164 22.94 8.25 -24.32
CA ASN A 164 22.21 9.48 -24.58
C ASN A 164 22.36 10.52 -23.47
N ALA A 165 22.11 11.79 -23.80
CA ALA A 165 22.03 12.84 -22.80
C ALA A 165 20.68 12.77 -22.08
N THR A 166 20.64 13.09 -20.77
CA THR A 166 19.40 13.01 -19.99
C THR A 166 18.30 13.94 -20.50
N ARG A 167 18.67 15.08 -21.10
CA ARG A 167 17.74 16.04 -21.73
C ARG A 167 17.05 15.51 -23.00
N GLU A 168 17.55 14.42 -23.58
CA GLU A 168 16.96 13.78 -24.76
C GLU A 168 15.88 12.76 -24.38
N LEU A 169 15.69 12.52 -23.08
CA LEU A 169 14.75 11.56 -22.54
C LEU A 169 13.44 12.22 -22.13
N SER A 170 12.33 11.49 -22.25
CA SER A 170 11.03 11.89 -21.67
C SER A 170 11.10 11.91 -20.13
N GLY A 171 10.15 12.57 -19.47
CA GLY A 171 10.09 12.63 -18.00
C GLY A 171 10.05 11.24 -17.36
N GLY A 172 9.24 10.32 -17.89
CA GLY A 172 9.19 8.93 -17.42
C GLY A 172 10.52 8.20 -17.55
N MET A 173 11.21 8.38 -18.68
CA MET A 173 12.55 7.80 -18.87
C MET A 173 13.58 8.41 -17.90
N GLN A 174 13.51 9.72 -17.63
CA GLN A 174 14.38 10.35 -16.63
C GLN A 174 14.12 9.80 -15.22
N GLN A 175 12.86 9.51 -14.87
CA GLN A 175 12.54 8.86 -13.59
C GLN A 175 13.14 7.46 -13.51
N ARG A 176 13.04 6.66 -14.57
CA ARG A 176 13.68 5.33 -14.66
C ARG A 176 15.19 5.40 -14.49
N VAL A 177 15.85 6.40 -15.07
CA VAL A 177 17.29 6.63 -14.84
C VAL A 177 17.56 6.94 -13.37
N GLY A 178 16.69 7.73 -12.71
CA GLY A 178 16.76 7.99 -11.27
C GLY A 178 16.63 6.73 -10.42
N LEU A 179 15.67 5.86 -10.75
CA LEU A 179 15.47 4.56 -10.11
C LEU A 179 16.67 3.63 -10.33
N ALA A 180 17.11 3.49 -11.59
CA ALA A 180 18.29 2.69 -11.93
C ALA A 180 19.54 3.20 -11.20
N ARG A 181 19.71 4.51 -11.04
CA ARG A 181 20.82 5.10 -10.27
C ARG A 181 20.78 4.67 -8.80
N ALA A 182 19.60 4.66 -8.19
CA ALA A 182 19.44 4.19 -6.81
C ALA A 182 19.76 2.69 -6.69
N LEU A 183 19.27 1.87 -7.63
CA LEU A 183 19.48 0.42 -7.66
C LEU A 183 20.91 0.00 -8.02
N CYS A 184 21.63 0.82 -8.81
CA CYS A 184 22.97 0.51 -9.29
C CYS A 184 24.00 0.27 -8.17
N SER A 185 23.80 0.89 -7.01
CA SER A 185 24.67 0.70 -5.85
C SER A 185 24.24 -0.47 -4.95
N ASP A 186 23.21 -1.22 -5.37
CA ASP A 186 22.61 -2.36 -4.67
C ASP A 186 22.29 -2.12 -3.18
N PRO A 187 21.63 -1.00 -2.82
CA PRO A 187 21.36 -0.68 -1.42
C PRO A 187 20.36 -1.65 -0.79
N ASP A 188 20.39 -1.76 0.54
CA ASP A 188 19.41 -2.53 1.32
C ASP A 188 18.05 -1.79 1.40
N ILE A 189 18.09 -0.46 1.44
CA ILE A 189 16.93 0.43 1.62
C ILE A 189 16.81 1.41 0.45
N LEU A 190 15.60 1.55 -0.09
CA LEU A 190 15.24 2.57 -1.07
C LEU A 190 14.31 3.61 -0.43
N LEU A 191 14.73 4.87 -0.48
CA LEU A 191 13.95 6.02 -0.04
C LEU A 191 13.36 6.72 -1.26
N MET A 192 12.03 6.80 -1.37
CA MET A 192 11.35 7.40 -2.52
C MET A 192 10.48 8.57 -2.06
N ASP A 193 10.90 9.80 -2.39
CA ASP A 193 10.21 11.05 -1.99
C ASP A 193 9.36 11.57 -3.15
N GLU A 194 8.05 11.24 -3.16
CA GLU A 194 7.08 11.59 -4.23
C GLU A 194 7.59 11.28 -5.65
N ALA A 195 8.23 10.12 -5.82
CA ALA A 195 8.95 9.74 -7.01
C ALA A 195 8.08 9.72 -8.29
N PHE A 196 6.76 9.52 -8.17
CA PHE A 196 5.87 9.39 -9.33
C PHE A 196 4.86 10.54 -9.48
N SER A 197 4.89 11.54 -8.59
CA SER A 197 3.89 12.62 -8.57
C SER A 197 3.94 13.52 -9.80
N ALA A 198 5.13 13.74 -10.37
CA ALA A 198 5.34 14.58 -11.55
C ALA A 198 5.01 13.88 -12.89
N LEU A 199 4.61 12.60 -12.85
CA LEU A 199 4.33 11.80 -14.04
C LEU A 199 2.85 11.83 -14.41
N ASP A 200 2.57 11.72 -15.70
CA ASP A 200 1.20 11.51 -16.19
C ASP A 200 0.63 10.17 -15.70
N PRO A 201 -0.70 10.02 -15.62
CA PRO A 201 -1.31 8.83 -15.03
C PRO A 201 -0.94 7.49 -15.70
N LEU A 202 -0.70 7.48 -17.01
CA LEU A 202 -0.36 6.25 -17.73
C LEU A 202 1.08 5.81 -17.38
N ILE A 203 2.03 6.74 -17.49
CA ILE A 203 3.43 6.48 -17.16
C ILE A 203 3.59 6.19 -15.66
N ARG A 204 2.81 6.86 -14.79
CA ARG A 204 2.79 6.57 -13.35
C ARG A 204 2.45 5.10 -13.08
N ARG A 205 1.37 4.58 -13.67
CA ARG A 205 0.97 3.17 -13.50
C ARG A 205 2.05 2.22 -14.01
N GLN A 206 2.60 2.50 -15.19
CA GLN A 206 3.69 1.68 -15.73
C GLN A 206 4.91 1.66 -14.80
N MET A 207 5.28 2.80 -14.21
CA MET A 207 6.39 2.89 -13.25
C MET A 207 6.11 2.14 -11.95
N GLN A 208 4.86 2.15 -11.47
CA GLN A 208 4.44 1.37 -10.31
C GLN A 208 4.55 -0.14 -10.60
N ASP A 209 4.08 -0.60 -11.77
CA ASP A 209 4.21 -2.00 -12.19
C ASP A 209 5.68 -2.44 -12.29
N GLU A 210 6.54 -1.58 -12.84
CA GLU A 210 7.99 -1.81 -12.89
C GLU A 210 8.60 -1.87 -11.48
N LEU A 211 8.19 -0.99 -10.56
CA LEU A 211 8.64 -1.03 -9.17
C LEU A 211 8.24 -2.34 -8.47
N MET A 212 6.99 -2.78 -8.65
CA MET A 212 6.50 -4.03 -8.08
C MET A 212 7.25 -5.25 -8.65
N SER A 213 7.53 -5.25 -9.96
CA SER A 213 8.33 -6.30 -10.58
C SER A 213 9.78 -6.32 -10.08
N ILE A 214 10.39 -5.16 -9.84
CA ILE A 214 11.74 -5.08 -9.28
C ILE A 214 11.72 -5.53 -7.82
N GLN A 215 10.68 -5.17 -7.07
CA GLN A 215 10.55 -5.55 -5.68
C GLN A 215 10.38 -7.05 -5.50
N SER A 216 9.61 -7.71 -6.36
CA SER A 216 9.43 -9.17 -6.33
C SER A 216 10.71 -9.94 -6.67
N GLU A 217 11.66 -9.33 -7.40
CA GLU A 217 12.96 -9.93 -7.71
C GLU A 217 14.01 -9.65 -6.63
N LEU A 218 14.07 -8.42 -6.11
CA LEU A 218 15.17 -7.94 -5.28
C LEU A 218 14.86 -7.89 -3.77
N HIS A 219 13.59 -7.93 -3.39
CA HIS A 219 13.11 -7.88 -1.99
C HIS A 219 13.79 -6.80 -1.14
N LYS A 220 13.92 -5.59 -1.70
CA LYS A 220 14.53 -4.44 -1.01
C LYS A 220 13.54 -3.82 -0.05
N THR A 221 14.00 -3.10 0.98
CA THR A 221 13.05 -2.38 1.84
C THR A 221 12.78 -1.01 1.26
N ILE A 222 11.51 -0.65 1.05
CA ILE A 222 11.15 0.61 0.38
C ILE A 222 10.37 1.49 1.35
N LEU A 223 10.91 2.67 1.65
CA LEU A 223 10.18 3.75 2.32
C LEU A 223 9.69 4.73 1.25
N PHE A 224 8.39 4.66 0.95
CA PHE A 224 7.78 5.37 -0.17
C PHE A 224 6.92 6.53 0.33
N ILE A 225 7.01 7.71 -0.27
CA ILE A 225 6.14 8.85 0.05
C ILE A 225 5.22 9.15 -1.12
N THR A 226 3.95 9.34 -0.80
CA THR A 226 2.96 9.88 -1.74
C THR A 226 1.93 10.77 -1.05
N HIS A 227 1.15 11.48 -1.85
CA HIS A 227 -0.08 12.15 -1.43
C HIS A 227 -1.33 11.49 -2.04
N ASP A 228 -1.17 10.47 -2.88
CA ASP A 228 -2.25 9.78 -3.60
C ASP A 228 -2.58 8.46 -2.89
N LEU A 229 -3.81 8.30 -2.41
CA LEU A 229 -4.22 7.09 -1.70
C LEU A 229 -4.21 5.87 -2.64
N ASN A 230 -4.63 6.03 -3.89
CA ASN A 230 -4.63 4.93 -4.86
C ASN A 230 -3.21 4.40 -5.11
N GLU A 231 -2.22 5.29 -5.08
CA GLU A 231 -0.82 4.88 -5.16
C GLU A 231 -0.39 4.12 -3.90
N ALA A 232 -0.71 4.64 -2.71
CA ALA A 232 -0.39 3.98 -1.45
C ALA A 232 -0.99 2.58 -1.34
N LEU A 233 -2.26 2.43 -1.70
CA LEU A 233 -2.98 1.15 -1.66
C LEU A 233 -2.49 0.15 -2.72
N ARG A 234 -1.99 0.64 -3.86
CA ARG A 234 -1.53 -0.25 -4.94
C ARG A 234 -0.19 -0.89 -4.65
N ILE A 235 0.74 -0.15 -4.05
CA ILE A 235 2.13 -0.60 -3.89
C ILE A 235 2.52 -0.87 -2.43
N GLY A 236 1.80 -0.33 -1.45
CA GLY A 236 2.18 -0.38 -0.06
C GLY A 236 1.67 -1.63 0.64
N ASP A 237 2.56 -2.31 1.36
CA ASP A 237 2.17 -3.36 2.30
C ASP A 237 1.51 -2.74 3.55
N ARG A 238 2.06 -1.61 4.00
CA ARG A 238 1.56 -0.81 5.12
C ARG A 238 1.62 0.66 4.80
N VAL A 239 0.61 1.40 5.26
CA VAL A 239 0.46 2.84 5.03
C VAL A 239 0.45 3.57 6.37
N CYS A 240 1.27 4.61 6.49
CA CYS A 240 1.32 5.56 7.59
C CYS A 240 0.79 6.91 7.12
N ILE A 241 -0.36 7.32 7.65
CA ILE A 241 -0.96 8.62 7.33
C ILE A 241 -0.44 9.67 8.31
N LEU A 242 0.19 10.72 7.77
CA LEU A 242 0.70 11.87 8.50
C LEU A 242 -0.20 13.09 8.30
N ARG A 243 -0.51 13.79 9.41
CA ARG A 243 -1.19 15.08 9.42
C ARG A 243 -0.46 16.03 10.34
N ASP A 244 -0.12 17.22 9.84
CA ASP A 244 0.45 18.31 10.64
C ASP A 244 1.68 17.92 11.49
N GLY A 245 2.47 16.95 11.02
CA GLY A 245 3.65 16.43 11.71
C GLY A 245 3.37 15.29 12.67
N TYR A 246 2.13 14.81 12.79
CA TYR A 246 1.73 13.69 13.63
C TYR A 246 1.37 12.47 12.79
N VAL A 247 1.61 11.27 13.35
CA VAL A 247 1.05 10.03 12.82
C VAL A 247 -0.41 9.95 13.24
N VAL A 248 -1.31 9.82 12.26
CA VAL A 248 -2.75 9.67 12.48
C VAL A 248 -3.13 8.20 12.56
N GLN A 249 -2.70 7.41 11.58
CA GLN A 249 -2.99 5.98 11.50
C GLN A 249 -1.86 5.26 10.79
N ILE A 250 -1.58 4.03 11.23
CA ILE A 250 -0.72 3.07 10.54
C ILE A 250 -1.50 1.78 10.42
N GLY A 251 -1.60 1.22 9.22
CA GLY A 251 -2.28 -0.04 8.99
C GLY A 251 -2.01 -0.61 7.60
N THR A 252 -2.57 -1.77 7.32
CA THR A 252 -2.64 -2.32 5.96
C THR A 252 -3.58 -1.48 5.10
N ALA A 253 -3.49 -1.65 3.77
CA ALA A 253 -4.41 -1.01 2.83
C ALA A 253 -5.89 -1.27 3.19
N GLU A 254 -6.22 -2.49 3.59
CA GLU A 254 -7.55 -2.90 4.05
C GLU A 254 -7.97 -2.20 5.36
N GLU A 255 -7.09 -2.15 6.36
CA GLU A 255 -7.38 -1.49 7.65
C GLU A 255 -7.64 0.01 7.47
N ILE A 256 -6.88 0.69 6.59
CA ILE A 256 -7.09 2.11 6.29
C ILE A 256 -8.49 2.35 5.68
N LEU A 257 -8.96 1.45 4.81
CA LEU A 257 -10.24 1.61 4.11
C LEU A 257 -11.44 1.22 4.97
N THR A 258 -11.33 0.11 5.70
CA THR A 258 -12.45 -0.48 6.45
C THR A 258 -12.59 0.07 7.87
N GLN A 259 -11.50 0.61 8.42
CA GLN A 259 -11.42 1.11 9.80
C GLN A 259 -10.63 2.44 9.87
N PRO A 260 -11.12 3.51 9.22
CA PRO A 260 -10.48 4.83 9.33
C PRO A 260 -10.49 5.32 10.79
N ALA A 261 -9.35 5.79 11.28
CA ALA A 261 -9.15 6.17 12.67
C ALA A 261 -9.87 7.48 13.05
N ASP A 262 -10.01 8.41 12.10
CA ASP A 262 -10.70 9.68 12.30
C ASP A 262 -11.32 10.20 10.98
N ALA A 263 -12.04 11.33 11.10
CA ALA A 263 -12.65 12.03 9.97
C ALA A 263 -11.65 12.40 8.86
N TYR A 264 -10.39 12.68 9.22
CA TYR A 264 -9.37 13.05 8.27
C TYR A 264 -8.92 11.86 7.42
N VAL A 265 -8.76 10.67 8.02
CA VAL A 265 -8.50 9.45 7.26
C VAL A 265 -9.69 9.10 6.38
N ALA A 266 -10.91 9.21 6.92
CA ALA A 266 -12.15 8.93 6.21
C ALA A 266 -12.31 9.78 4.92
N GLU A 267 -11.89 11.05 4.95
CA GLU A 267 -11.90 11.94 3.77
C GLU A 267 -11.03 11.41 2.62
N PHE A 268 -9.89 10.77 2.88
CA PHE A 268 -9.09 10.17 1.80
C PHE A 268 -9.74 8.94 1.19
N VAL A 269 -10.50 8.19 1.98
CA VAL A 269 -11.12 6.93 1.59
C VAL A 269 -12.34 7.14 0.69
N GLN A 270 -13.02 8.28 0.81
CA GLN A 270 -14.25 8.61 0.07
C GLN A 270 -14.15 8.40 -1.45
N ASP A 271 -13.04 8.81 -2.07
CA ASP A 271 -12.87 8.79 -3.53
C ASP A 271 -12.21 7.50 -4.05
N VAL A 272 -12.02 6.49 -3.21
CA VAL A 272 -11.36 5.23 -3.58
C VAL A 272 -12.38 4.11 -3.81
N ASP A 273 -12.18 3.36 -4.89
CA ASP A 273 -12.90 2.10 -5.17
C ASP A 273 -12.44 1.01 -4.20
N GLN A 274 -13.09 0.93 -3.05
CA GLN A 274 -12.75 0.04 -1.93
C GLN A 274 -12.71 -1.43 -2.34
N GLY A 275 -13.57 -1.86 -3.25
CA GLY A 275 -13.60 -3.27 -3.67
C GLY A 275 -12.38 -3.71 -4.48
N ARG A 276 -11.44 -2.80 -4.79
CA ARG A 276 -10.13 -3.18 -5.36
C ARG A 276 -9.14 -3.69 -4.33
N VAL A 277 -9.42 -3.50 -3.06
CA VAL A 277 -8.49 -3.76 -1.96
C VAL A 277 -9.07 -4.76 -0.96
N ILE A 278 -10.39 -4.83 -0.84
CA ILE A 278 -11.05 -5.81 0.03
C ILE A 278 -11.05 -7.17 -0.65
N ASP A 279 -10.35 -8.12 -0.03
CA ASP A 279 -10.28 -9.51 -0.45
C ASP A 279 -11.56 -10.26 -0.06
N VAL A 280 -11.93 -11.25 -0.87
CA VAL A 280 -13.09 -12.12 -0.60
C VAL A 280 -12.93 -12.86 0.73
N GLU A 281 -11.70 -13.23 1.09
CA GLU A 281 -11.40 -13.93 2.34
C GLU A 281 -11.88 -13.18 3.59
N SER A 282 -11.82 -11.85 3.61
CA SER A 282 -12.15 -11.08 4.82
C SER A 282 -13.64 -10.99 5.12
N VAL A 283 -14.49 -11.35 4.15
CA VAL A 283 -15.95 -11.22 4.25
C VAL A 283 -16.70 -12.52 4.00
N MET A 284 -16.12 -13.48 3.26
CA MET A 284 -16.79 -14.75 2.94
C MET A 284 -17.29 -15.49 4.19
N GLU A 285 -18.41 -16.18 4.04
CA GLU A 285 -18.95 -17.06 5.07
C GLU A 285 -18.62 -18.55 4.81
N ALA A 286 -18.81 -19.38 5.84
CA ALA A 286 -18.75 -20.81 5.68
C ALA A 286 -19.86 -21.29 4.71
N PRO A 287 -19.54 -22.19 3.76
CA PRO A 287 -20.47 -22.52 2.69
C PRO A 287 -21.68 -23.30 3.20
N ALA A 288 -22.86 -22.98 2.68
CA ALA A 288 -24.04 -23.80 2.86
C ALA A 288 -24.00 -25.01 1.90
N ILE A 289 -23.78 -26.21 2.44
CA ILE A 289 -23.77 -27.45 1.65
C ILE A 289 -25.16 -28.08 1.67
N VAL A 290 -25.70 -28.35 0.48
CA VAL A 290 -26.98 -29.04 0.29
C VAL A 290 -26.72 -30.48 -0.14
N ASP A 291 -27.38 -31.43 0.53
CA ASP A 291 -27.34 -32.85 0.13
C ASP A 291 -28.21 -33.04 -1.11
N SER A 292 -27.62 -33.50 -2.21
CA SER A 292 -28.31 -33.76 -3.48
C SER A 292 -29.34 -34.87 -3.41
N ASN A 293 -29.32 -35.71 -2.36
CA ASN A 293 -30.33 -36.75 -2.12
C ASN A 293 -31.48 -36.30 -1.22
N SER A 294 -31.42 -35.08 -0.69
CA SER A 294 -32.48 -34.53 0.17
C SER A 294 -33.69 -34.09 -0.65
N THR A 295 -34.86 -34.05 0.00
CA THR A 295 -36.05 -33.44 -0.61
C THR A 295 -35.89 -31.93 -0.71
N LEU A 296 -36.62 -31.28 -1.63
CA LEU A 296 -36.57 -29.82 -1.76
C LEU A 296 -36.87 -29.07 -0.45
N VAL A 297 -37.77 -29.62 0.38
CA VAL A 297 -38.13 -29.02 1.67
C VAL A 297 -36.99 -29.14 2.69
N GLU A 298 -36.33 -30.29 2.77
CA GLU A 298 -35.18 -30.50 3.65
C GLU A 298 -34.01 -29.58 3.26
N ALA A 299 -33.74 -29.49 1.95
CA ALA A 299 -32.71 -28.62 1.39
C ALA A 299 -32.96 -27.13 1.70
N VAL A 300 -34.21 -26.65 1.55
CA VAL A 300 -34.57 -25.27 1.90
C VAL A 300 -34.42 -25.02 3.41
N ASN A 301 -34.82 -25.98 4.24
CA ASN A 301 -34.69 -25.86 5.70
C ASN A 301 -33.22 -25.81 6.14
N SER A 302 -32.31 -26.51 5.45
CA SER A 302 -30.87 -26.49 5.79
C SER A 302 -30.18 -25.16 5.48
N LEU A 303 -30.76 -24.30 4.64
CA LEU A 303 -30.18 -22.99 4.32
C LEU A 303 -30.19 -22.01 5.50
N GLY A 304 -31.02 -22.22 6.53
CA GLY A 304 -30.92 -21.47 7.79
C GLY A 304 -31.08 -19.94 7.69
N GLY A 305 -31.66 -19.43 6.59
CA GLY A 305 -31.83 -18.00 6.32
C GLY A 305 -31.00 -17.46 5.14
N ARG A 306 -30.08 -18.26 4.60
CA ARG A 306 -29.26 -17.92 3.43
C ARG A 306 -30.06 -17.87 2.14
N GLN A 307 -29.56 -17.11 1.16
CA GLN A 307 -30.19 -16.99 -0.15
C GLN A 307 -29.95 -18.22 -1.05
N GLY A 308 -28.98 -19.07 -0.73
CA GLY A 308 -28.76 -20.31 -1.45
C GLY A 308 -27.76 -21.24 -0.77
N GLY A 309 -27.47 -22.36 -1.43
CA GLY A 309 -26.48 -23.33 -0.98
C GLY A 309 -26.03 -24.25 -2.12
N PHE A 310 -24.85 -24.83 -1.99
CA PHE A 310 -24.17 -25.58 -3.04
C PHE A 310 -24.25 -27.10 -2.80
N CYS A 311 -24.53 -27.85 -3.85
CA CYS A 311 -24.25 -29.28 -3.88
C CYS A 311 -22.81 -29.48 -4.33
N VAL A 312 -22.09 -30.39 -3.66
CA VAL A 312 -20.69 -30.72 -3.96
C VAL A 312 -20.54 -32.16 -4.45
N ASP A 313 -19.50 -32.43 -5.24
CA ASP A 313 -19.11 -33.79 -5.62
C ASP A 313 -18.29 -34.49 -4.53
N GLN A 314 -17.82 -35.71 -4.81
CA GLN A 314 -17.02 -36.52 -3.87
C GLN A 314 -15.66 -35.87 -3.53
N ASP A 315 -15.16 -34.98 -4.39
CA ASP A 315 -13.90 -34.26 -4.18
C ASP A 315 -14.12 -32.92 -3.45
N GLY A 316 -15.37 -32.56 -3.12
CA GLY A 316 -15.76 -31.32 -2.46
C GLY A 316 -15.93 -30.13 -3.41
N LYS A 317 -16.04 -30.36 -4.72
CA LYS A 317 -16.17 -29.29 -5.72
C LYS A 317 -17.64 -28.92 -5.92
N PRO A 318 -17.99 -27.63 -6.00
CA PRO A 318 -19.38 -27.21 -6.20
C PRO A 318 -19.84 -27.58 -7.61
N VAL A 319 -20.92 -28.35 -7.72
CA VAL A 319 -21.49 -28.84 -8.99
C VAL A 319 -22.81 -28.18 -9.34
N SER A 320 -23.62 -27.81 -8.35
CA SER A 320 -24.88 -27.09 -8.54
C SER A 320 -25.21 -26.19 -7.37
N LEU A 321 -26.08 -25.22 -7.62
CA LEU A 321 -26.58 -24.23 -6.67
C LEU A 321 -28.09 -24.41 -6.50
N LEU A 322 -28.55 -24.48 -5.26
CA LEU A 322 -29.93 -24.25 -4.88
C LEU A 322 -30.09 -22.78 -4.49
N HIS A 323 -30.94 -22.04 -5.21
CA HIS A 323 -31.26 -20.66 -4.88
C HIS A 323 -32.67 -20.58 -4.27
N LEU A 324 -32.81 -19.84 -3.17
CA LEU A 324 -34.03 -19.82 -2.35
C LEU A 324 -35.27 -19.34 -3.15
N VAL A 325 -35.08 -18.39 -4.07
CA VAL A 325 -36.17 -17.89 -4.92
C VAL A 325 -36.70 -18.98 -5.86
N ASP A 326 -35.80 -19.75 -6.47
CA ASP A 326 -36.15 -20.82 -7.41
C ASP A 326 -36.83 -21.97 -6.66
N ALA A 327 -36.28 -22.35 -5.49
CA ALA A 327 -36.87 -23.34 -4.60
C ALA A 327 -38.28 -22.95 -4.12
N SER A 328 -38.46 -21.69 -3.71
CA SER A 328 -39.76 -21.18 -3.23
C SER A 328 -40.82 -21.18 -4.33
N SER A 329 -40.43 -20.81 -5.57
CA SER A 329 -41.32 -20.84 -6.73
C SER A 329 -41.76 -22.26 -7.07
N ALA A 330 -40.84 -23.22 -7.04
CA ALA A 330 -41.15 -24.62 -7.33
C ALA A 330 -42.03 -25.27 -6.26
N LEU A 331 -41.78 -24.98 -4.97
CA LEU A 331 -42.65 -25.44 -3.88
C LEU A 331 -44.07 -24.88 -4.00
N ALA A 332 -44.22 -23.61 -4.39
CA ALA A 332 -45.53 -23.01 -4.64
C ALA A 332 -46.27 -23.65 -5.82
N GLN A 333 -45.53 -24.18 -6.79
CA GLN A 333 -46.06 -24.94 -7.94
C GLN A 333 -46.28 -26.43 -7.63
N GLY A 334 -45.94 -26.88 -6.42
CA GLY A 334 -46.13 -28.26 -5.96
C GLY A 334 -45.02 -29.24 -6.36
N SER A 335 -43.85 -28.77 -6.83
CA SER A 335 -42.69 -29.64 -6.98
C SER A 335 -42.08 -29.96 -5.61
N SER A 336 -41.55 -31.17 -5.50
CA SER A 336 -40.84 -31.67 -4.30
C SER A 336 -39.46 -32.23 -4.64
N ASP A 337 -39.11 -32.30 -5.93
CA ASP A 337 -37.82 -32.79 -6.40
C ASP A 337 -36.81 -31.65 -6.41
N LEU A 338 -35.69 -31.85 -5.72
CA LEU A 338 -34.59 -30.90 -5.67
C LEU A 338 -33.97 -30.70 -7.06
N ASN A 339 -33.90 -31.74 -7.88
CA ASN A 339 -33.22 -31.70 -9.18
C ASN A 339 -33.89 -30.73 -10.18
N ASP A 340 -35.18 -30.44 -10.00
CA ASP A 340 -35.94 -29.53 -10.87
C ASP A 340 -35.49 -28.06 -10.73
N VAL A 341 -34.87 -27.71 -9.60
CA VAL A 341 -34.50 -26.32 -9.26
C VAL A 341 -33.00 -26.09 -9.15
N LEU A 342 -32.19 -27.14 -9.24
CA LEU A 342 -30.74 -27.01 -9.17
C LEU A 342 -30.19 -26.30 -10.41
N ARG A 343 -29.34 -25.31 -10.15
CA ARG A 343 -28.70 -24.49 -11.16
C ARG A 343 -27.24 -24.87 -11.35
N THR A 344 -26.78 -24.86 -12.59
CA THR A 344 -25.36 -25.04 -12.93
C THR A 344 -24.71 -23.73 -13.40
N ASP A 345 -25.49 -22.67 -13.55
CA ASP A 345 -25.08 -21.34 -14.03
C ASP A 345 -24.72 -20.39 -12.87
N PHE A 346 -23.92 -20.87 -11.92
CA PHE A 346 -23.37 -20.07 -10.82
C PHE A 346 -21.89 -19.74 -11.05
N GLU A 347 -21.44 -18.66 -10.43
CA GLU A 347 -20.06 -18.18 -10.57
C GLU A 347 -19.18 -18.70 -9.43
N ARG A 348 -17.87 -18.71 -9.67
CA ARG A 348 -16.84 -19.16 -8.73
C ARG A 348 -15.76 -18.11 -8.59
N THR A 349 -15.18 -17.99 -7.41
CA THR A 349 -14.10 -17.06 -7.10
C THR A 349 -13.10 -17.68 -6.13
N THR A 350 -11.99 -17.01 -5.85
CA THR A 350 -10.96 -17.45 -4.90
C THR A 350 -10.96 -16.55 -3.67
N ALA A 351 -10.45 -17.03 -2.54
CA ALA A 351 -10.33 -16.23 -1.32
C ALA A 351 -9.46 -14.97 -1.51
N GLU A 352 -8.40 -15.08 -2.32
CA GLU A 352 -7.48 -13.99 -2.68
C GLU A 352 -8.05 -13.03 -3.75
N ALA A 353 -9.25 -13.27 -4.27
CA ALA A 353 -9.85 -12.36 -5.25
C ALA A 353 -10.37 -11.11 -4.55
N THR A 354 -10.33 -9.97 -5.24
CA THR A 354 -10.88 -8.71 -4.71
C THR A 354 -12.35 -8.55 -5.10
N PHE A 355 -13.12 -7.82 -4.30
CA PHE A 355 -14.55 -7.60 -4.51
C PHE A 355 -14.93 -7.07 -5.91
N ASN A 356 -14.15 -6.15 -6.46
CA ASN A 356 -14.43 -5.54 -7.76
C ASN A 356 -14.43 -6.56 -8.92
N THR A 357 -13.68 -7.65 -8.80
CA THR A 357 -13.66 -8.74 -9.77
C THR A 357 -14.96 -9.57 -9.73
N ASN A 358 -15.71 -9.46 -8.64
CA ASN A 358 -16.92 -10.23 -8.35
C ASN A 358 -18.21 -9.40 -8.56
N TYR A 359 -18.15 -8.09 -8.78
CA TYR A 359 -19.34 -7.23 -8.96
C TYR A 359 -20.28 -7.70 -10.08
N ALA A 360 -19.74 -8.16 -11.20
CA ALA A 360 -20.54 -8.66 -12.32
C ALA A 360 -21.28 -9.97 -11.96
N ALA A 361 -20.64 -10.84 -11.18
CA ALA A 361 -21.25 -12.06 -10.66
C ALA A 361 -22.33 -11.72 -9.62
N ALA A 362 -22.01 -10.82 -8.69
CA ALA A 362 -22.93 -10.34 -7.65
C ALA A 362 -24.18 -9.69 -8.24
N GLY A 363 -24.05 -8.97 -9.36
CA GLY A 363 -25.17 -8.37 -10.09
C GLY A 363 -26.21 -9.37 -10.63
N ARG A 364 -25.88 -10.68 -10.68
CA ARG A 364 -26.85 -11.73 -11.00
C ARG A 364 -27.74 -12.12 -9.82
N GLY A 365 -27.41 -11.65 -8.61
CA GLY A 365 -28.15 -11.93 -7.39
C GLY A 365 -28.03 -13.36 -6.88
N LEU A 366 -27.05 -14.13 -7.38
CA LEU A 366 -26.76 -15.49 -6.93
C LEU A 366 -25.56 -15.51 -5.98
N PRO A 367 -25.55 -16.40 -4.97
CA PRO A 367 -24.35 -16.69 -4.19
C PRO A 367 -23.18 -17.11 -5.09
N ILE A 368 -21.98 -16.65 -4.75
CA ILE A 368 -20.74 -16.97 -5.45
C ILE A 368 -19.99 -18.02 -4.63
N ALA A 369 -19.59 -19.12 -5.27
CA ALA A 369 -18.81 -20.16 -4.61
C ALA A 369 -17.35 -19.72 -4.46
N VAL A 370 -16.82 -19.71 -3.24
CA VAL A 370 -15.39 -19.46 -2.99
C VAL A 370 -14.65 -20.78 -2.94
N VAL A 371 -13.64 -20.95 -3.81
CA VAL A 371 -12.91 -22.21 -3.97
C VAL A 371 -11.42 -22.08 -3.71
N ASP A 372 -10.80 -23.17 -3.27
CA ASP A 372 -9.34 -23.30 -3.18
C ASP A 372 -8.68 -23.57 -4.55
N GLU A 373 -7.34 -23.68 -4.58
CA GLU A 373 -6.57 -24.02 -5.78
C GLU A 373 -6.97 -25.36 -6.42
N ALA A 374 -7.48 -26.31 -5.63
CA ALA A 374 -7.95 -27.61 -6.11
C ALA A 374 -9.40 -27.55 -6.63
N GLY A 375 -10.07 -26.40 -6.50
CA GLY A 375 -11.45 -26.14 -6.90
C GLY A 375 -12.49 -26.61 -5.88
N ARG A 376 -12.07 -26.90 -4.64
CA ARG A 376 -12.96 -27.32 -3.56
C ARG A 376 -13.63 -26.11 -2.93
N LEU A 377 -14.90 -26.26 -2.57
CA LEU A 377 -15.66 -25.22 -1.90
C LEU A 377 -15.11 -24.99 -0.49
N ILE A 378 -14.64 -23.78 -0.23
CA ILE A 378 -14.11 -23.35 1.07
C ILE A 378 -14.97 -22.27 1.74
N GLY A 379 -15.76 -21.55 0.95
CA GLY A 379 -16.60 -20.45 1.41
C GLY A 379 -17.72 -20.13 0.42
N GLU A 380 -18.60 -19.24 0.84
CA GLU A 380 -19.58 -18.59 -0.02
C GLU A 380 -19.54 -17.08 0.17
N LEU A 381 -19.84 -16.35 -0.89
CA LEU A 381 -19.96 -14.89 -0.87
C LEU A 381 -21.35 -14.52 -1.37
N GLU A 382 -22.17 -13.96 -0.49
CA GLU A 382 -23.49 -13.45 -0.87
C GLU A 382 -23.36 -12.05 -1.50
N PRO A 383 -24.10 -11.75 -2.59
CA PRO A 383 -24.10 -10.41 -3.19
C PRO A 383 -24.42 -9.27 -2.21
N ARG A 384 -25.21 -9.59 -1.18
CA ARG A 384 -25.59 -8.64 -0.13
C ARG A 384 -24.42 -8.26 0.76
N GLU A 385 -23.53 -9.19 1.09
CA GLU A 385 -22.34 -8.94 1.92
C GLU A 385 -21.41 -7.94 1.26
N ILE A 386 -21.22 -8.06 -0.07
CA ILE A 386 -20.46 -7.09 -0.87
C ILE A 386 -21.09 -5.69 -0.75
N MET A 387 -22.42 -5.60 -0.86
CA MET A 387 -23.13 -4.31 -0.73
C MET A 387 -23.08 -3.73 0.69
N GLU A 388 -23.21 -4.57 1.71
CA GLU A 388 -23.18 -4.16 3.11
C GLU A 388 -21.81 -3.63 3.52
N GLU A 389 -20.73 -4.30 3.10
CA GLU A 389 -19.37 -3.81 3.38
C GLU A 389 -19.05 -2.51 2.64
N MET A 390 -19.49 -2.36 1.38
CA MET A 390 -19.38 -1.08 0.68
C MET A 390 -20.17 0.05 1.38
N GLY A 391 -21.38 -0.25 1.87
CA GLY A 391 -22.22 0.73 2.55
C GLY A 391 -21.77 1.06 3.99
N ARG A 392 -21.09 0.13 4.67
CA ARG A 392 -20.58 0.30 6.04
C ARG A 392 -19.55 1.43 6.10
N VAL A 393 -18.66 1.50 5.12
CA VAL A 393 -17.64 2.55 5.08
C VAL A 393 -18.27 3.93 4.82
N GLU A 394 -19.26 4.02 3.93
CA GLU A 394 -20.03 5.26 3.73
C GLU A 394 -20.72 5.72 5.03
N GLN A 395 -21.29 4.80 5.80
CA GLN A 395 -21.92 5.12 7.09
C GLN A 395 -20.92 5.61 8.15
N LEU A 396 -19.70 5.05 8.17
CA LEU A 396 -18.63 5.51 9.06
C LEU A 396 -18.22 6.95 8.72
N ILE A 397 -18.05 7.23 7.43
CA ILE A 397 -17.76 8.57 6.90
C ILE A 397 -18.86 9.57 7.30
N ASP A 398 -20.13 9.23 7.08
CA ASP A 398 -21.28 10.05 7.48
C ASP A 398 -21.34 10.27 9.02
N GLY A 399 -20.90 9.28 9.80
CA GLY A 399 -20.79 9.37 11.25
C GLY A 399 -19.78 10.42 11.70
N PHE A 400 -18.60 10.44 11.06
CA PHE A 400 -17.56 11.43 11.33
C PHE A 400 -17.99 12.85 10.96
N ASP A 401 -18.65 13.04 9.81
CA ASP A 401 -19.15 14.35 9.41
C ASP A 401 -20.13 14.92 10.44
N ARG A 402 -21.00 14.08 11.02
CA ARG A 402 -21.91 14.52 12.09
C ARG A 402 -21.21 14.95 13.37
N GLU A 403 -20.07 14.35 13.72
CA GLU A 403 -19.28 14.76 14.89
C GLU A 403 -18.49 16.05 14.67
N VAL A 404 -18.10 16.38 13.44
CA VAL A 404 -17.36 17.61 13.13
C VAL A 404 -18.28 18.85 13.08
N PHE A 405 -19.59 18.65 12.82
CA PHE A 405 -20.59 19.73 12.75
C PHE A 405 -21.41 19.94 14.03
N LEU A 406 -21.20 19.14 15.08
CA LEU A 406 -21.77 19.30 16.43
C LEU A 406 -20.73 19.90 17.39
#